data_AF-A0A954L6K8-F1
#
_entry.id   AF-A0A954L6K8-F1
#
_cell.length_a   1.000
_cell.length_b   1.000
_cell.length_c   1.000
_cell.angle_alpha   90.00
_cell.angle_beta   90.00
_cell.angle_gamma   90.00
#
_symmetry.space_group_name_H-M   'P 1'
#
loop_
_entity.id
_entity.type
_entity.pdbx_description
1 polymer ?
#
loop_
_entity_poly.entity_id
_entity_poly.type
_entity_poly.pdbx_seq_one_letter_code
_entity_poly.pdbx_strand_id
1 'polypeptide(L)'
;SETSLIQTIGRSARNVNAEVFLYADMMTDSMQRAIDETNRRREVQHPYNAEHGITPETIKKAIRRGIEDEIQARQIERSASGVETEGEYVTQEHMAELEAEMLAAAEALEFERAANLRDKLLAIKASGGKVTADSSRRRRDGDEADGQRSRGRKGKGSRSRGRVPRPKRG
;
A
#
# COMPACT_ATOMS: atom_id res chain seq x y z
N SER A 1 -12.71 27.90 18.87
CA SER A 1 -11.64 28.47 19.71
C SER A 1 -10.53 28.99 18.83
N GLU A 2 -10.05 30.22 19.07
CA GLU A 2 -8.98 30.89 18.32
C GLU A 2 -7.64 30.14 18.37
N THR A 3 -7.24 29.69 19.57
CA THR A 3 -5.96 28.99 19.78
C THR A 3 -5.85 27.72 18.96
N SER A 4 -6.95 26.97 18.81
CA SER A 4 -7.03 25.78 17.98
C SER A 4 -6.84 26.08 16.48
N LEU A 5 -7.37 27.22 16.00
CA LEU A 5 -7.17 27.65 14.61
C LEU A 5 -5.69 27.99 14.36
N ILE A 6 -5.06 28.75 15.27
CA ILE A 6 -3.64 29.10 15.17
C ILE A 6 -2.76 27.84 15.16
N GLN A 7 -3.04 26.88 16.04
CA GLN A 7 -2.31 25.61 16.08
C GLN A 7 -2.47 24.81 14.78
N THR A 8 -3.67 24.80 14.20
CA THR A 8 -3.96 24.11 12.94
C THR A 8 -3.21 24.77 11.78
N ILE A 9 -3.28 26.10 11.66
CA ILE A 9 -2.51 26.89 10.67
C ILE A 9 -1.00 26.65 10.84
N GLY A 10 -0.52 26.62 12.08
CA GLY A 10 0.89 26.41 12.41
C GLY A 10 1.45 25.05 11.97
N ARG A 11 0.61 24.04 11.77
CA ARG A 11 1.06 22.75 11.19
C ARG A 11 1.51 22.92 9.75
N SER A 12 0.86 23.78 8.98
CA SER A 12 1.18 24.03 7.57
C SER A 12 2.47 24.84 7.41
N ALA A 13 2.85 25.68 8.37
CA ALA A 13 4.01 26.58 8.31
C ALA A 13 5.40 25.91 8.21
N ARG A 14 5.46 24.57 8.08
CA ARG A 14 6.69 23.79 7.87
C ARG A 14 7.10 23.69 6.40
N ASN A 15 6.27 24.17 5.48
CA ASN A 15 6.52 24.15 4.04
C ASN A 15 6.48 25.57 3.46
N VAL A 16 7.37 25.85 2.50
CA VAL A 16 7.48 27.17 1.86
C VAL A 16 6.24 27.60 1.07
N ASN A 17 5.53 26.64 0.45
CA ASN A 17 4.33 26.87 -0.35
C ASN A 17 3.05 26.55 0.43
N ALA A 18 3.11 26.67 1.75
CA ALA A 18 1.99 26.29 2.60
C ALA A 18 0.83 27.29 2.53
N GLU A 19 -0.33 26.77 2.16
CA GLU A 19 -1.59 27.49 2.16
C GLU A 19 -2.59 26.84 3.12
N VAL A 20 -3.50 27.65 3.66
CA VAL A 20 -4.56 27.19 4.57
C VAL A 20 -5.88 27.77 4.10
N PHE A 21 -6.84 26.88 3.88
CA PHE A 21 -8.21 27.23 3.51
C PHE A 21 -9.13 26.99 4.71
N LEU A 22 -9.83 28.04 5.14
CA LEU A 22 -10.85 27.96 6.17
C LEU A 22 -12.23 28.06 5.51
N TYR A 23 -12.96 26.96 5.47
CA TYR A 23 -14.32 26.93 4.94
C TYR A 23 -15.31 27.33 6.04
N ALA A 24 -16.00 28.44 5.85
CA ALA A 24 -17.05 28.92 6.74
C ALA A 24 -18.01 29.83 5.97
N ASP A 25 -19.28 29.85 6.39
CA ASP A 25 -20.29 30.74 5.80
C ASP A 25 -20.09 32.21 6.25
N MET A 26 -19.52 32.42 7.44
CA MET A 26 -19.25 33.75 8.00
C MET A 26 -17.90 33.79 8.70
N MET A 27 -17.28 34.97 8.69
CA MET A 27 -16.07 35.24 9.46
C MET A 27 -16.42 35.39 10.94
N THR A 28 -15.94 34.47 11.78
CA THR A 28 -16.09 34.58 13.23
C THR A 28 -14.95 35.39 13.84
N ASP A 29 -15.15 36.01 15.00
CA ASP A 29 -14.08 36.76 15.69
C ASP A 29 -12.83 35.91 15.97
N SER A 30 -13.02 34.61 16.25
CA SER A 30 -11.91 33.69 16.47
C SER A 30 -11.11 33.44 15.19
N MET A 31 -11.78 33.40 14.02
CA MET A 31 -11.10 33.30 12.73
C MET A 31 -10.37 34.59 12.41
N GLN A 32 -11.02 35.74 12.59
CA GLN A 32 -10.41 37.03 12.33
C GLN A 32 -9.12 37.21 13.13
N ARG A 33 -9.16 37.00 14.45
CA ARG A 33 -7.96 37.11 15.30
C ARG A 33 -6.87 36.12 14.91
N ALA A 34 -7.22 34.89 14.55
CA ALA A 34 -6.24 33.90 14.09
C ALA A 34 -5.58 34.28 12.75
N ILE A 35 -6.35 34.85 11.81
CA ILE A 35 -5.86 35.36 10.53
C ILE A 35 -4.96 36.57 10.74
N ASP A 36 -5.38 37.52 11.56
CA ASP A 36 -4.63 38.74 11.86
C ASP A 36 -3.28 38.43 12.51
N GLU A 37 -3.26 37.53 13.51
CA GLU A 37 -2.01 37.10 14.13
C GLU A 37 -1.10 36.36 13.15
N THR A 38 -1.66 35.58 12.23
CA THR A 38 -0.89 34.90 11.17
C THR A 38 -0.25 35.90 10.21
N ASN A 39 -1.02 36.92 9.80
CA ASN A 39 -0.54 37.98 8.90
C ASN A 39 0.51 38.85 9.58
N ARG A 40 0.28 39.29 10.82
CA ARG A 40 1.25 40.04 11.62
C ARG A 40 2.59 39.31 11.73
N ARG A 41 2.57 37.99 11.94
CA ARG A 41 3.79 37.17 11.98
C ARG A 41 4.50 37.12 10.62
N ARG A 42 3.77 36.98 9.52
CA ARG A 42 4.34 36.95 8.16
C ARG A 42 4.95 38.30 7.78
N GLU A 43 4.29 39.39 8.14
CA GLU A 43 4.77 40.76 7.94
C GLU A 43 6.09 41.05 8.64
N VAL A 44 6.37 40.42 9.78
CA VAL A 44 7.68 40.52 10.46
C VAL A 44 8.71 39.61 9.81
N GLN A 45 8.31 38.41 9.39
CA GLN A 45 9.22 37.43 8.78
C GLN A 45 9.75 37.85 7.41
N HIS A 46 8.92 38.45 6.55
CA HIS A 46 9.33 38.83 5.20
C HIS A 46 10.48 39.87 5.18
N PRO A 47 10.38 41.01 5.89
CA PRO A 47 11.46 41.98 5.99
C PRO A 47 12.71 41.40 6.64
N TYR A 48 12.56 40.63 7.72
CA TYR A 48 13.70 39.99 8.39
C TYR A 48 14.46 39.07 7.42
N ASN A 49 13.74 38.25 6.65
CA ASN A 49 14.34 37.38 5.66
C ASN A 49 15.03 38.18 4.54
N ALA A 50 14.42 39.26 4.06
CA ALA A 50 14.99 40.11 3.03
C ALA A 50 16.26 40.83 3.50
N GLU A 51 16.25 41.40 4.72
CA GLU A 51 17.40 42.09 5.33
C GLU A 51 18.58 41.15 5.56
N HIS A 52 18.31 39.89 5.91
CA HIS A 52 19.34 38.89 6.23
C HIS A 52 19.68 37.97 5.05
N GLY A 53 19.09 38.17 3.87
CA GLY A 53 19.32 37.33 2.69
C GLY A 53 18.87 35.87 2.87
N ILE A 54 17.90 35.61 3.75
CA ILE A 54 17.38 34.27 4.04
C ILE A 54 16.34 33.91 2.98
N THR A 55 16.61 32.87 2.20
CA THR A 55 15.61 32.28 1.29
C THR A 55 14.85 31.19 2.04
N PRO A 56 13.51 31.25 2.15
CA PRO A 56 12.73 30.20 2.79
C PRO A 56 12.91 28.86 2.05
N GLU A 57 13.25 27.81 2.79
CA GLU A 57 13.39 26.45 2.27
C GLU A 57 12.67 25.44 3.18
N THR A 58 12.08 24.41 2.57
CA THR A 58 11.43 23.33 3.31
C THR A 58 12.49 22.40 3.90
N ILE A 59 12.47 22.21 5.22
CA ILE A 59 13.40 21.31 5.91
C ILE A 59 13.14 19.85 5.50
N LYS A 60 14.14 19.20 4.90
CA LYS A 60 14.12 17.76 4.60
C LYS A 60 14.57 16.97 5.83
N LYS A 61 13.64 16.28 6.50
CA LYS A 61 13.95 15.40 7.64
C LYS A 61 13.88 13.93 7.22
N ALA A 62 14.83 13.12 7.70
CA ALA A 62 14.79 11.68 7.53
C ALA A 62 13.59 11.08 8.31
N ILE A 63 12.91 10.11 7.71
CA ILE A 63 11.85 9.34 8.37
C ILE A 63 12.51 8.50 9.46
N ARG A 64 12.06 8.63 10.71
CA ARG A 64 12.52 7.80 11.82
C ARG A 64 11.70 6.50 11.83
N ARG A 65 12.38 5.36 12.01
CA ARG A 65 11.82 4.00 12.01
C ARG A 65 10.60 3.80 12.94
N GLY A 66 10.47 4.58 14.01
CA GLY A 66 9.35 4.43 14.96
C GLY A 66 7.94 4.71 14.43
N ILE A 67 7.79 5.29 13.23
CA ILE A 67 6.46 5.42 12.59
C ILE A 67 5.94 4.04 12.17
N GLU A 68 6.82 3.12 11.77
CA GLU A 68 6.46 1.76 11.38
C GLU A 68 5.86 0.99 12.56
N ASP A 69 6.45 1.13 13.75
CA ASP A 69 5.97 0.50 14.98
C ASP A 69 4.58 1.01 15.39
N GLU A 70 4.30 2.31 15.21
CA GLU A 70 2.99 2.91 15.52
C GLU A 70 1.91 2.51 14.50
N ILE A 71 2.30 2.27 13.24
CA ILE A 71 1.42 1.73 12.20
C ILE A 71 1.09 0.26 12.53
N GLN A 72 2.07 -0.55 12.93
CA GLN A 72 1.84 -1.93 13.34
C GLN A 72 0.94 -2.02 14.59
N ALA A 73 1.16 -1.17 15.59
CA ALA A 73 0.31 -1.13 16.78
C ALA A 73 -1.16 -0.84 16.44
N ARG A 74 -1.41 0.12 15.54
CA ARG A 74 -2.77 0.45 15.06
C ARG A 74 -3.41 -0.67 14.24
N GLN A 75 -2.62 -1.43 13.48
CA GLN A 75 -3.11 -2.60 12.75
C GLN A 75 -3.54 -3.72 13.72
N ILE A 76 -2.77 -3.95 14.78
CA ILE A 76 -3.09 -4.92 15.83
C ILE A 76 -4.39 -4.53 16.56
N GLU A 77 -4.55 -3.27 16.96
CA GLU A 77 -5.78 -2.77 17.61
C GLU A 77 -7.03 -2.90 16.72
N ARG A 78 -6.87 -2.67 15.41
CA ARG A 78 -7.96 -2.83 14.44
C ARG A 78 -8.33 -4.30 14.23
N SER A 79 -7.36 -5.21 14.21
CA SER A 79 -7.59 -6.66 14.11
C SER A 79 -8.33 -7.23 15.33
N ALA A 80 -8.15 -6.63 16.51
CA ALA A 80 -8.83 -7.03 17.74
C ALA A 80 -10.30 -6.56 17.82
N SER A 81 -10.72 -5.62 16.95
CA SER A 81 -12.04 -4.96 17.04
C SER A 81 -13.16 -5.61 16.20
N GLY A 82 -12.89 -6.71 15.50
CA GLY A 82 -13.93 -7.64 15.01
C GLY A 82 -15.02 -7.09 14.08
N VAL A 83 -14.78 -6.00 13.35
CA VAL A 83 -15.72 -5.53 12.32
C VAL A 83 -15.44 -6.32 11.05
N GLU A 84 -16.19 -7.37 10.76
CA GLU A 84 -16.10 -8.13 9.52
C GLU A 84 -17.07 -7.58 8.46
N THR A 85 -16.56 -7.16 7.30
CA THR A 85 -17.36 -7.06 6.07
C THR A 85 -16.69 -7.94 5.01
N GLU A 86 -17.08 -9.21 4.95
CA GLU A 86 -16.39 -10.30 4.22
C GLU A 86 -16.03 -10.04 2.73
N GLY A 87 -16.58 -9.01 2.08
CA GLY A 87 -16.28 -8.67 0.69
C GLY A 87 -15.17 -7.64 0.45
N GLU A 88 -14.95 -6.69 1.36
CA GLU A 88 -13.91 -5.65 1.21
C GLU A 88 -12.60 -6.03 1.91
N TYR A 89 -12.68 -6.84 2.97
CA TYR A 89 -11.60 -7.05 3.93
C TYR A 89 -10.48 -7.92 3.37
N VAL A 90 -10.81 -8.97 2.61
CA VAL A 90 -9.82 -9.85 1.97
C VAL A 90 -8.88 -9.03 1.07
N THR A 91 -9.37 -7.96 0.45
CA THR A 91 -8.53 -7.14 -0.43
C THR A 91 -7.67 -6.15 0.33
N GLN A 92 -8.15 -5.58 1.44
CA GLN A 92 -7.36 -4.64 2.23
C GLN A 92 -6.24 -5.35 3.00
N GLU A 93 -6.52 -6.50 3.62
CA GLU A 93 -5.51 -7.30 4.31
C GLU A 93 -4.45 -7.80 3.32
N HIS A 94 -4.87 -8.36 2.19
CA HIS A 94 -3.95 -8.79 1.15
C HIS A 94 -3.13 -7.65 0.53
N MET A 95 -3.72 -6.45 0.38
CA MET A 95 -2.98 -5.26 -0.03
C MET A 95 -1.93 -4.85 1.00
N ALA A 96 -2.23 -4.97 2.30
CA ALA A 96 -1.29 -4.67 3.38
C ALA A 96 -0.12 -5.66 3.41
N GLU A 97 -0.38 -6.95 3.19
CA GLU A 97 0.66 -7.98 3.07
C GLU A 97 1.60 -7.70 1.88
N LEU A 98 1.04 -7.37 0.72
CA LEU A 98 1.81 -7.02 -0.46
C LEU A 98 2.63 -5.74 -0.27
N GLU A 99 2.09 -4.76 0.47
CA GLU A 99 2.81 -3.54 0.83
C GLU A 99 3.99 -3.83 1.76
N ALA A 100 3.79 -4.69 2.76
CA ALA A 100 4.85 -5.13 3.66
C ALA A 100 5.95 -5.89 2.92
N GLU A 101 5.60 -6.81 2.00
CA GLU A 101 6.57 -7.53 1.18
C GLU A 101 7.33 -6.60 0.23
N MET A 102 6.64 -5.59 -0.35
CA MET A 102 7.26 -4.59 -1.22
C MET A 102 8.30 -3.78 -0.46
N LEU A 103 7.98 -3.35 0.77
CA LEU A 103 8.89 -2.59 1.62
C LEU A 103 10.09 -3.45 2.06
N ALA A 104 9.86 -4.71 2.43
CA ALA A 104 10.93 -5.64 2.76
C ALA A 104 11.89 -5.88 1.57
N ALA A 105 11.35 -6.04 0.36
CA ALA A 105 12.14 -6.17 -0.86
C ALA A 105 12.94 -4.89 -1.16
N ALA A 106 12.37 -3.72 -0.90
CA ALA A 106 13.08 -2.44 -1.05
C ALA A 106 14.22 -2.28 -0.03
N GLU A 107 14.02 -2.72 1.23
CA GLU A 107 15.08 -2.72 2.25
C GLU A 107 16.20 -3.72 1.89
N ALA A 108 15.85 -4.86 1.29
CA ALA A 108 16.80 -5.85 0.78
C ALA A 108 17.49 -5.46 -0.53
N LEU A 109 17.21 -4.27 -1.09
CA LEU A 109 17.72 -3.78 -2.38
C LEU A 109 17.28 -4.62 -3.60
N GLU A 110 16.21 -5.40 -3.48
CA GLU A 110 15.59 -6.19 -4.56
C GLU A 110 14.60 -5.33 -5.36
N PHE A 111 15.09 -4.31 -6.06
CA PHE A 111 14.23 -3.30 -6.69
C PHE A 111 13.29 -3.85 -7.79
N GLU A 112 13.70 -4.87 -8.54
CA GLU A 112 12.82 -5.51 -9.53
C GLU A 112 11.62 -6.18 -8.85
N ARG A 113 11.85 -6.83 -7.71
CA ARG A 113 10.79 -7.47 -6.93
C ARG A 113 9.86 -6.42 -6.32
N ALA A 114 10.41 -5.36 -5.74
CA ALA A 114 9.64 -4.25 -5.21
C ALA A 114 8.77 -3.56 -6.28
N ALA A 115 9.32 -3.34 -7.49
CA ALA A 115 8.56 -2.78 -8.61
C ALA A 115 7.39 -3.68 -9.03
N ASN A 116 7.62 -5.00 -9.14
CA ASN A 116 6.58 -5.97 -9.44
C ASN A 116 5.46 -6.00 -8.39
N LEU A 117 5.82 -5.89 -7.10
CA LEU A 117 4.85 -5.85 -6.00
C LEU A 117 4.04 -4.55 -5.99
N ARG A 118 4.69 -3.41 -6.25
CA ARG A 118 4.03 -2.11 -6.43
C ARG A 118 2.98 -2.15 -7.53
N ASP A 119 3.33 -2.69 -8.70
CA ASP A 119 2.45 -2.71 -9.85
C ASP A 119 1.23 -3.62 -9.62
N LYS A 120 1.41 -4.75 -8.92
CA LYS A 120 0.31 -5.60 -8.45
C LYS A 120 -0.60 -4.85 -7.48
N LEU A 121 -0.03 -4.13 -6.53
CA LEU A 121 -0.77 -3.37 -5.52
C LEU A 121 -1.59 -2.23 -6.16
N LEU A 122 -1.01 -1.54 -7.15
CA LEU A 122 -1.72 -0.53 -7.95
C LEU A 122 -2.86 -1.14 -8.77
N ALA A 123 -2.66 -2.32 -9.36
CA ALA A 123 -3.70 -3.02 -10.11
C ALA A 123 -4.91 -3.41 -9.23
N ILE A 124 -4.65 -3.89 -8.01
CA ILE A 124 -5.70 -4.24 -7.03
C ILE A 124 -6.44 -2.98 -6.53
N LYS A 125 -5.72 -1.88 -6.28
CA LYS A 125 -6.33 -0.60 -5.92
C LYS A 125 -7.20 -0.05 -7.06
N ALA A 126 -6.73 -0.14 -8.29
CA ALA A 126 -7.46 0.32 -9.47
C ALA A 126 -8.74 -0.50 -9.74
N SER A 127 -8.75 -1.80 -9.42
CA SER A 127 -9.95 -2.64 -9.52
C SER A 127 -10.93 -2.49 -8.36
N GLY A 128 -10.68 -1.56 -7.43
CA GLY A 128 -11.58 -1.24 -6.32
C GLY A 128 -11.84 -2.41 -5.39
N GLY A 129 -10.85 -3.29 -5.17
CA GLY A 129 -11.01 -4.47 -4.32
C GLY A 129 -11.91 -5.57 -4.92
N LYS A 130 -12.29 -5.48 -6.20
CA LYS A 130 -12.98 -6.58 -6.88
C LYS A 130 -11.95 -7.42 -7.62
N VAL A 131 -11.64 -8.61 -7.10
CA VAL A 131 -10.98 -9.65 -7.88
C VAL A 131 -12.00 -10.12 -8.91
N THR A 132 -11.80 -9.78 -10.19
CA THR A 132 -12.61 -10.34 -11.27
C THR A 132 -12.41 -11.85 -11.27
N ALA A 133 -13.47 -12.60 -10.98
CA ALA A 133 -13.54 -14.07 -10.98
C ALA A 133 -13.35 -14.72 -12.36
N ASP A 134 -12.56 -14.10 -13.26
CA ASP A 134 -12.39 -14.51 -14.65
C ASP A 134 -11.06 -15.27 -14.88
N SER A 135 -10.10 -15.21 -13.96
CA SER A 135 -8.84 -15.96 -14.09
C SER A 135 -8.91 -17.41 -13.58
N SER A 136 -9.92 -17.76 -12.77
CA SER A 136 -10.07 -19.11 -12.20
C SER A 136 -11.01 -20.04 -12.98
N ARG A 137 -11.78 -19.53 -13.96
CA ARG A 137 -12.72 -20.34 -14.75
C ARG A 137 -12.15 -20.94 -16.04
N ARG A 138 -10.98 -20.52 -16.51
CA ARG A 138 -10.39 -21.05 -17.76
C ARG A 138 -9.58 -22.35 -17.62
N ARG A 139 -9.56 -22.99 -16.44
CA ARG A 139 -8.81 -24.25 -16.22
C ARG A 139 -9.68 -25.45 -15.88
N ARG A 140 -11.01 -25.34 -16.01
CA ARG A 140 -11.93 -26.39 -15.56
C ARG A 140 -13.00 -26.76 -16.59
N ASP A 141 -12.75 -26.60 -17.88
CA ASP A 141 -13.61 -27.15 -18.94
C ASP A 141 -12.72 -27.54 -20.11
N GLY A 142 -12.30 -28.81 -20.17
CA GLY A 142 -11.52 -29.30 -21.32
C GLY A 142 -10.67 -30.52 -21.03
N ASP A 143 -11.22 -31.58 -20.42
CA ASP A 143 -10.74 -32.94 -20.71
C ASP A 143 -11.77 -33.99 -20.26
N GLU A 144 -12.76 -34.28 -21.12
CA GLU A 144 -13.37 -35.61 -21.15
C GLU A 144 -14.10 -35.86 -22.49
N ALA A 145 -13.65 -36.93 -23.16
CA ALA A 145 -14.29 -37.71 -24.22
C ALA A 145 -14.42 -37.11 -25.63
N ASP A 146 -13.51 -37.54 -26.53
CA ASP A 146 -13.99 -38.24 -27.73
C ASP A 146 -13.01 -39.33 -28.15
N GLY A 147 -13.54 -40.54 -28.30
CA GLY A 147 -12.81 -41.71 -28.77
C GLY A 147 -13.36 -42.13 -30.11
N GLN A 148 -12.54 -42.09 -31.17
CA GLN A 148 -12.80 -42.85 -32.39
C GLN A 148 -11.52 -43.27 -33.13
N ARG A 149 -11.18 -44.56 -32.92
CA ARG A 149 -10.83 -45.61 -33.89
C ARG A 149 -9.79 -45.37 -35.02
N SER A 150 -8.84 -46.33 -35.02
CA SER A 150 -8.22 -47.03 -36.18
C SER A 150 -6.99 -46.33 -36.80
N ARG A 151 -5.90 -46.96 -37.28
CA ARG A 151 -5.54 -48.32 -37.71
C ARG A 151 -4.04 -48.57 -37.41
N GLY A 152 -3.68 -49.83 -37.18
CA GLY A 152 -2.35 -50.25 -36.70
C GLY A 152 -1.25 -50.46 -37.75
N ARG A 153 -0.07 -50.95 -37.29
CA ARG A 153 0.79 -52.00 -37.92
C ARG A 153 2.04 -52.30 -37.04
N LYS A 154 2.34 -53.60 -36.86
CA LYS A 154 3.62 -54.33 -36.54
C LYS A 154 4.84 -53.48 -36.09
N GLY A 155 5.62 -53.83 -35.07
CA GLY A 155 5.85 -55.07 -34.33
C GLY A 155 7.36 -55.32 -34.15
N LYS A 156 7.81 -55.75 -32.97
CA LYS A 156 8.93 -56.70 -32.71
C LYS A 156 9.26 -56.67 -31.21
N GLY A 157 9.25 -57.84 -30.58
CA GLY A 157 9.57 -57.98 -29.17
C GLY A 157 11.06 -58.05 -28.86
N SER A 158 11.40 -58.01 -27.58
CA SER A 158 12.38 -58.92 -26.99
C SER A 158 12.16 -58.98 -25.47
N ARG A 159 12.61 -60.09 -24.89
CA ARG A 159 12.37 -60.58 -23.53
C ARG A 159 13.50 -60.14 -22.58
N SER A 160 13.19 -59.91 -21.30
CA SER A 160 13.94 -60.39 -20.10
C SER A 160 13.32 -59.77 -18.83
N ARG A 161 12.59 -60.50 -17.99
CA ARG A 161 13.02 -61.33 -16.83
C ARG A 161 13.89 -60.59 -15.80
N GLY A 162 13.40 -60.52 -14.55
CA GLY A 162 14.16 -60.21 -13.33
C GLY A 162 13.33 -59.45 -12.28
N ARG A 163 12.31 -60.06 -11.66
CA ARG A 163 12.34 -60.67 -10.30
C ARG A 163 12.47 -59.65 -9.15
N VAL A 164 11.34 -59.29 -8.54
CA VAL A 164 11.22 -58.76 -7.16
C VAL A 164 11.54 -59.90 -6.18
N PRO A 165 12.08 -59.67 -4.97
CA PRO A 165 11.22 -59.37 -3.80
C PRO A 165 11.82 -58.44 -2.71
N ARG A 166 10.94 -57.71 -1.98
CA ARG A 166 11.15 -57.16 -0.59
C ARG A 166 11.08 -58.32 0.45
N PRO A 167 11.09 -58.18 1.81
CA PRO A 167 11.36 -57.06 2.77
C PRO A 167 12.43 -57.50 3.83
N LYS A 168 12.77 -56.86 4.97
CA LYS A 168 12.01 -56.38 6.15
C LYS A 168 12.83 -55.44 7.05
N ARG A 169 12.05 -54.68 7.84
CA ARG A 169 12.36 -53.80 8.96
C ARG A 169 13.47 -54.29 9.90
N GLY A 170 14.33 -53.34 10.29
CA GLY A 170 14.95 -53.24 11.61
C GLY A 170 14.68 -51.82 12.10
#